data_AF-A0A1F3X3A1-F1
#
_entry.id   AF-A0A1F3X3A1-F1
#
_cell.length_a   1.000
_cell.length_b   1.000
_cell.length_c   1.000
_cell.angle_alpha   90.00
_cell.angle_beta   90.00
_cell.angle_gamma   90.00
#
_symmetry.space_group_name_H-M   'P 1'
#
loop_
_entity.id
_entity.type
_entity.pdbx_description
1 polymer ?
#
loop_
_entity_poly.entity_id
_entity_poly.type
_entity_poly.pdbx_seq_one_letter_code
_entity_poly.pdbx_strand_id
1 'polypeptide(L)'
;MRAFVLLNLFFITFAASAADSLPVAQALYQAGAPQLAYARVVRDQPEKSEIAGWYDWESLRLTLLSDTHRPAEIIERAKRYPKNAPREFQQKSLGHAAWAHLEMQQGVAARALLARLLWRFELNPADHQWARRLVIRSYLIEHKADEAYRAMLRYQQDFQPLPKEVAAEFAQGLLREDHATEAMTWLAELDPANPATLALQMKLGLIAPDAAIAQARAALQKQPAATAYAALIADGAEMLQDNRMQIGALEQLLGLPDAAEQTEAQLWRAYLKEAQSLGNRAQLLQGDDASWLELALRTETSDALGARSLFAYVAQQGASIGVRETALSRLYAALLNAQLDEAAVRLFNSSVWGEKVSASQLERLVTRAADGLPEPAARKLYFSAGRVLEARQDAIGAADYYAQAVLKSDLRVPDLLAMQALQRAVATLERAGFKGDAIQFYRSAISQKEPVKKAPPSKPVKRKK
;
A
#
# COMPACT_ATOMS: atom_id res chain seq x y z
N MET A 1 -40.53 34.68 29.25
CA MET A 1 -41.37 35.11 28.11
C MET A 1 -40.42 35.45 26.98
N ARG A 2 -40.47 34.70 25.86
CA ARG A 2 -40.92 35.15 24.51
C ARG A 2 -40.00 36.24 23.94
N ALA A 3 -39.40 36.19 22.75
CA ALA A 3 -39.60 35.43 21.51
C ALA A 3 -38.28 35.56 20.68
N PHE A 4 -37.76 34.53 19.98
CA PHE A 4 -38.16 34.01 18.65
C PHE A 4 -37.88 34.99 17.48
N VAL A 5 -37.28 34.44 16.40
CA VAL A 5 -37.24 34.94 15.00
C VAL A 5 -36.11 35.97 14.73
N LEU A 6 -35.17 35.87 13.76
CA LEU A 6 -35.18 35.29 12.42
C LEU A 6 -33.85 34.57 12.09
N LEU A 7 -34.00 33.30 11.74
CA LEU A 7 -33.10 32.53 10.88
C LEU A 7 -33.41 32.95 9.44
N ASN A 8 -32.56 33.75 8.80
CA ASN A 8 -32.68 34.02 7.37
C ASN A 8 -31.71 33.14 6.60
N LEU A 9 -32.31 32.13 5.97
CA LEU A 9 -31.80 31.38 4.83
C LEU A 9 -30.98 32.29 3.89
N PHE A 10 -29.70 31.97 3.74
CA PHE A 10 -28.95 32.25 2.52
C PHE A 10 -28.57 30.90 1.90
N PHE A 11 -29.58 30.21 1.36
CA PHE A 11 -29.34 29.25 0.27
C PHE A 11 -29.11 30.09 -1.00
N ILE A 12 -27.89 30.59 -1.18
CA ILE A 12 -27.46 30.97 -2.53
C ILE A 12 -27.26 29.66 -3.27
N THR A 13 -28.22 29.35 -4.13
CA THR A 13 -28.01 28.52 -5.30
C THR A 13 -26.90 29.16 -6.14
N PHE A 14 -25.65 28.74 -5.88
CA PHE A 14 -24.57 28.96 -6.83
C PHE A 14 -24.81 28.01 -8.00
N ALA A 15 -25.53 28.49 -9.01
CA ALA A 15 -25.22 28.11 -10.38
C ALA A 15 -23.89 28.80 -10.73
N ALA A 16 -22.80 28.33 -10.13
CA ALA A 16 -21.46 28.69 -10.58
C ALA A 16 -21.37 28.17 -12.01
N SER A 17 -21.02 29.05 -12.95
CA SER A 17 -20.77 28.64 -14.31
C SER A 17 -19.67 27.56 -14.29
N ALA A 18 -19.78 26.53 -15.13
CA ALA A 18 -18.75 25.49 -15.25
C ALA A 18 -17.36 26.07 -15.64
N ALA A 19 -17.28 27.33 -16.06
CA ALA A 19 -16.03 28.02 -16.32
C ALA A 19 -15.30 28.47 -15.03
N ASP A 20 -16.03 28.80 -13.95
CA ASP A 20 -15.44 29.26 -12.68
C ASP A 20 -14.99 28.10 -11.75
N SER A 21 -15.31 26.85 -12.11
CA SER A 21 -15.00 25.68 -11.27
C SER A 21 -13.63 25.04 -11.57
N LEU A 22 -13.03 25.28 -12.74
CA LEU A 22 -11.71 24.73 -13.09
C LEU A 22 -10.58 25.30 -12.21
N PRO A 23 -10.49 26.64 -11.98
CA PRO A 23 -9.46 27.19 -11.09
C PRO A 23 -9.55 26.63 -9.66
N VAL A 24 -10.77 26.34 -9.18
CA VAL A 24 -10.98 25.72 -7.86
C VAL A 24 -10.44 24.28 -7.83
N ALA A 25 -10.68 23.49 -8.88
CA ALA A 25 -10.13 22.14 -8.98
C ALA A 25 -8.59 22.16 -9.01
N GLN A 26 -8.00 23.12 -9.71
CA GLN A 26 -6.54 23.32 -9.75
C GLN A 26 -6.00 23.75 -8.38
N ALA A 27 -6.66 24.66 -7.67
CA ALA A 27 -6.26 25.08 -6.32
C ALA A 27 -6.32 23.92 -5.32
N LEU A 28 -7.35 23.07 -5.39
CA LEU A 28 -7.43 21.86 -4.56
C LEU A 28 -6.29 20.89 -4.84
N TYR A 29 -5.92 20.72 -6.11
CA TYR A 29 -4.80 19.90 -6.50
C TYR A 29 -3.47 20.46 -5.97
N GLN A 30 -3.23 21.77 -6.14
CA GLN A 30 -2.04 22.46 -5.62
C GLN A 30 -1.97 22.41 -4.08
N ALA A 31 -3.12 22.37 -3.41
CA ALA A 31 -3.23 22.19 -1.96
C ALA A 31 -3.03 20.73 -1.49
N GLY A 32 -2.65 19.81 -2.39
CA GLY A 32 -2.40 18.40 -2.05
C GLY A 32 -3.66 17.56 -1.85
N ALA A 33 -4.81 17.98 -2.40
CA ALA A 33 -6.07 17.26 -2.31
C ALA A 33 -6.54 16.67 -3.67
N PRO A 34 -5.76 15.75 -4.29
CA PRO A 34 -6.02 15.27 -5.65
C PRO A 34 -7.35 14.52 -5.79
N GLN A 35 -7.82 13.82 -4.77
CA GLN A 35 -9.12 13.12 -4.82
C GLN A 35 -10.31 14.09 -4.85
N LEU A 36 -10.23 15.20 -4.09
CA LEU A 36 -11.27 16.23 -4.09
C LEU A 36 -11.26 17.01 -5.40
N ALA A 37 -10.07 17.34 -5.91
CA ALA A 37 -9.90 17.92 -7.24
C ALA A 37 -10.50 17.00 -8.32
N TYR A 38 -10.24 15.69 -8.25
CA TYR A 38 -10.80 14.73 -9.21
C TYR A 38 -12.32 14.67 -9.14
N ALA A 39 -12.92 14.61 -7.95
CA ALA A 39 -14.36 14.64 -7.78
C ALA A 39 -15.00 15.91 -8.37
N ARG A 40 -14.32 17.07 -8.24
CA ARG A 40 -14.73 18.35 -8.84
C ARG A 40 -14.70 18.27 -10.37
N VAL A 41 -13.62 17.74 -10.95
CA VAL A 41 -13.48 17.52 -12.40
C VAL A 41 -14.55 16.57 -12.96
N VAL A 42 -14.86 15.49 -12.25
CA VAL A 42 -15.89 14.54 -12.69
C VAL A 42 -17.28 15.19 -12.71
N ARG A 43 -17.59 16.04 -11.73
CA ARG A 43 -18.91 16.69 -11.63
C ARG A 43 -19.07 17.85 -12.60
N ASP A 44 -18.04 18.67 -12.78
CA ASP A 44 -18.19 20.00 -13.37
C ASP A 44 -17.59 20.12 -14.79
N GLN A 45 -16.85 19.10 -15.27
CA GLN A 45 -16.34 19.12 -16.65
C GLN A 45 -17.50 19.10 -17.66
N PRO A 46 -17.47 19.94 -18.71
CA PRO A 46 -18.47 19.91 -19.76
C PRO A 46 -18.54 18.54 -20.46
N GLU A 47 -19.75 18.08 -20.80
CA GLU A 47 -19.95 16.75 -21.43
C GLU A 47 -19.35 16.66 -22.84
N LYS A 48 -19.34 17.77 -23.57
CA LYS A 48 -19.00 17.84 -24.99
C LYS A 48 -17.63 18.48 -25.22
N SER A 49 -16.79 17.84 -26.04
CA SER A 49 -15.43 18.29 -26.33
C SER A 49 -15.35 19.55 -27.20
N GLU A 50 -16.45 19.95 -27.84
CA GLU A 50 -16.52 21.20 -28.62
C GLU A 50 -16.65 22.45 -27.73
N ILE A 51 -16.94 22.28 -26.43
CA ILE A 51 -17.09 23.40 -25.50
C ILE A 51 -15.70 23.96 -25.16
N ALA A 52 -15.58 25.30 -25.18
CA ALA A 52 -14.34 26.00 -24.84
C ALA A 52 -13.82 25.58 -23.45
N GLY A 53 -12.51 25.36 -23.34
CA GLY A 53 -11.84 24.92 -22.10
C GLY A 53 -11.99 23.43 -21.77
N TRP A 54 -12.68 22.63 -22.60
CA TRP A 54 -12.83 21.19 -22.35
C TRP A 54 -11.47 20.46 -22.25
N TYR A 55 -10.51 20.82 -23.10
CA TYR A 55 -9.18 20.21 -23.08
C TYR A 55 -8.35 20.59 -21.85
N ASP A 56 -8.64 21.72 -21.20
CA ASP A 56 -7.98 22.11 -19.95
C ASP A 56 -8.49 21.26 -18.79
N TRP A 57 -9.81 21.04 -18.73
CA TRP A 57 -10.42 20.09 -17.81
C TRP A 57 -9.88 18.67 -18.01
N GLU A 58 -9.81 18.23 -19.26
CA GLU A 58 -9.32 16.89 -19.57
C GLU A 58 -7.83 16.73 -19.25
N SER A 59 -7.04 17.77 -19.51
CA SER A 59 -5.62 17.82 -19.13
C SER A 59 -5.43 17.71 -17.62
N LEU A 60 -6.26 18.39 -16.83
CA LEU A 60 -6.23 18.27 -15.37
C LEU A 60 -6.68 16.88 -14.92
N ARG A 61 -7.73 16.33 -15.54
CA ARG A 61 -8.23 14.98 -15.27
C ARG A 61 -7.12 13.95 -15.45
N LEU A 62 -6.39 13.99 -16.56
CA LEU A 62 -5.29 13.06 -16.83
C LEU A 62 -4.18 13.15 -15.79
N THR A 63 -3.80 14.36 -15.37
CA THR A 63 -2.84 14.56 -14.28
C THR A 63 -3.33 13.95 -12.97
N LEU A 64 -4.58 14.22 -12.59
CA LEU A 64 -5.16 13.68 -11.36
C LEU A 64 -5.31 12.15 -11.38
N LEU A 65 -5.67 11.57 -12.52
CA LEU A 65 -5.73 10.11 -12.69
C LEU A 65 -4.34 9.47 -12.57
N SER A 66 -3.30 10.13 -13.10
CA SER A 66 -1.93 9.65 -12.94
C SER A 66 -1.48 9.70 -11.47
N ASP A 67 -1.70 10.83 -10.80
CA ASP A 67 -1.28 11.00 -9.40
C ASP A 67 -2.07 10.13 -8.42
N THR A 68 -3.29 9.75 -8.79
CA THR A 68 -4.12 8.84 -7.99
C THR A 68 -3.99 7.38 -8.41
N HIS A 69 -3.00 7.06 -9.26
CA HIS A 69 -2.69 5.70 -9.73
C HIS A 69 -3.90 4.97 -10.35
N ARG A 70 -4.61 5.63 -11.27
CA ARG A 70 -5.77 5.08 -11.99
C ARG A 70 -5.51 4.87 -13.48
N PRO A 71 -4.56 4.00 -13.87
CA PRO A 71 -4.10 3.87 -15.27
C PRO A 71 -5.17 3.35 -16.23
N ALA A 72 -6.04 2.44 -15.77
CA ALA A 72 -7.12 1.89 -16.61
C ALA A 72 -8.09 2.97 -17.12
N GLU A 73 -8.44 3.95 -16.26
CA GLU A 73 -9.32 5.06 -16.65
C GLU A 73 -8.66 5.95 -17.72
N ILE A 74 -7.34 6.19 -17.63
CA ILE A 74 -6.60 6.98 -18.63
C ILE A 74 -6.66 6.30 -20.00
N ILE A 75 -6.41 4.99 -20.06
CA ILE A 75 -6.40 4.22 -21.32
C ILE A 75 -7.78 4.27 -21.98
N GLU A 76 -8.86 4.06 -21.22
CA GLU A 76 -10.23 4.11 -21.75
C GLU A 76 -10.63 5.49 -22.28
N ARG A 77 -10.15 6.55 -21.62
CA ARG A 77 -10.40 7.92 -22.08
C ARG A 77 -9.58 8.25 -23.33
N ALA A 78 -8.31 7.84 -23.37
CA ALA A 78 -7.41 8.08 -24.50
C ALA A 78 -7.96 7.53 -25.83
N LYS A 79 -8.73 6.43 -25.79
CA LYS A 79 -9.41 5.86 -26.97
C LYS A 79 -10.49 6.77 -27.57
N ARG A 80 -11.04 7.69 -26.79
CA ARG A 80 -12.18 8.55 -27.18
C ARG A 80 -11.76 9.94 -27.64
N TYR A 81 -10.47 10.27 -27.57
CA TYR A 81 -10.00 11.60 -27.93
C TYR A 81 -10.08 11.84 -29.44
N PRO A 82 -10.58 13.01 -29.87
CA PRO A 82 -10.71 13.32 -31.28
C PRO A 82 -9.31 13.56 -31.90
N LYS A 83 -9.11 13.10 -33.14
CA LYS A 83 -7.81 13.18 -33.83
C LYS A 83 -7.36 14.61 -34.12
N ASN A 84 -8.27 15.58 -34.10
CA ASN A 84 -8.03 17.00 -34.33
C ASN A 84 -7.95 17.80 -33.02
N ALA A 85 -7.73 17.14 -31.87
CA ALA A 85 -7.51 17.84 -30.61
C ALA A 85 -6.31 18.82 -30.69
N PRO A 86 -6.26 19.88 -29.87
CA PRO A 86 -5.13 20.81 -29.84
C PRO A 86 -3.79 20.09 -29.65
N ARG A 87 -2.73 20.59 -30.32
CA ARG A 87 -1.40 19.93 -30.34
C ARG A 87 -0.84 19.69 -28.93
N GLU A 88 -0.96 20.68 -28.05
CA GLU A 88 -0.51 20.59 -26.65
C GLU A 88 -1.26 19.49 -25.88
N PHE A 89 -2.58 19.39 -26.07
CA PHE A 89 -3.38 18.32 -25.47
C PHE A 89 -2.98 16.95 -26.01
N GLN A 90 -2.75 16.82 -27.32
CA GLN A 90 -2.30 15.56 -27.91
C GLN A 90 -0.97 15.10 -27.30
N GLN A 91 0.01 16.00 -27.19
CA GLN A 91 1.29 15.73 -26.53
C GLN A 91 1.09 15.21 -25.10
N LYS A 92 0.33 15.95 -24.29
CA LYS A 92 0.04 15.57 -22.90
C LYS A 92 -0.68 14.22 -22.81
N SER A 93 -1.68 14.00 -23.65
CA SER A 93 -2.47 12.76 -23.66
C SER A 93 -1.65 11.53 -24.03
N LEU A 94 -0.74 11.63 -25.00
CA LEU A 94 0.17 10.54 -25.38
C LEU A 94 1.11 10.18 -24.24
N GLY A 95 1.63 11.19 -23.54
CA GLY A 95 2.47 10.99 -22.37
C GLY A 95 1.74 10.23 -21.26
N HIS A 96 0.59 10.73 -20.82
CA HIS A 96 -0.20 10.08 -19.76
C HIS A 96 -0.67 8.67 -20.17
N ALA A 97 -1.06 8.47 -21.42
CA ALA A 97 -1.44 7.16 -21.92
C ALA A 97 -0.25 6.17 -21.94
N ALA A 98 0.94 6.63 -22.34
CA ALA A 98 2.15 5.81 -22.27
C ALA A 98 2.49 5.42 -20.83
N TRP A 99 2.45 6.38 -19.90
CA TRP A 99 2.63 6.10 -18.49
C TRP A 99 1.60 5.08 -17.97
N ALA A 100 0.33 5.24 -18.33
CA ALA A 100 -0.73 4.33 -17.91
C ALA A 100 -0.52 2.90 -18.42
N HIS A 101 -0.03 2.75 -19.66
CA HIS A 101 0.37 1.44 -20.18
C HIS A 101 1.54 0.83 -19.40
N LEU A 102 2.50 1.63 -18.93
CA LEU A 102 3.60 1.13 -18.08
C LEU A 102 3.11 0.64 -16.72
N GLU A 103 2.20 1.38 -16.07
CA GLU A 103 1.60 0.93 -14.80
C GLU A 103 0.82 -0.39 -14.97
N MET A 104 0.28 -0.65 -16.17
CA MET A 104 -0.41 -1.89 -16.52
C MET A 104 0.54 -2.99 -17.03
N GLN A 105 1.87 -2.83 -16.89
CA GLN A 105 2.89 -3.77 -17.37
C GLN A 105 2.89 -4.00 -18.90
N GLN A 106 2.44 -3.01 -19.68
CA GLN A 106 2.30 -3.08 -21.15
C GLN A 106 3.40 -2.28 -21.87
N GLY A 107 4.65 -2.76 -21.80
CA GLY A 107 5.83 -2.08 -22.35
C GLY A 107 5.74 -1.76 -23.85
N VAL A 108 5.35 -2.72 -24.70
CA VAL A 108 5.21 -2.51 -26.17
C VAL A 108 4.25 -1.35 -26.48
N ALA A 109 3.07 -1.34 -25.84
CA ALA A 109 2.05 -0.33 -26.09
C ALA A 109 2.54 1.06 -25.66
N ALA A 110 3.19 1.15 -24.50
CA ALA A 110 3.83 2.37 -24.03
C ALA A 110 4.86 2.90 -25.03
N ARG A 111 5.77 2.05 -25.54
CA ARG A 111 6.77 2.46 -26.54
C ARG A 111 6.16 2.96 -27.84
N ALA A 112 5.07 2.36 -28.30
CA ALA A 112 4.40 2.80 -29.52
C ALA A 112 3.85 4.23 -29.38
N LEU A 113 3.35 4.59 -28.19
CA LEU A 113 2.90 5.95 -27.88
C LEU A 113 4.07 6.92 -27.68
N LEU A 114 5.12 6.49 -26.96
CA LEU A 114 6.33 7.30 -26.73
C LEU A 114 7.09 7.59 -28.03
N ALA A 115 7.14 6.65 -28.98
CA ALA A 115 7.72 6.89 -30.30
C ALA A 115 6.95 7.98 -31.05
N ARG A 116 5.60 7.98 -30.98
CA ARG A 116 4.78 9.04 -31.57
C ARG A 116 5.03 10.38 -30.88
N LEU A 117 5.13 10.38 -29.55
CA LEU A 117 5.41 11.57 -28.75
C LEU A 117 6.77 12.19 -29.14
N LEU A 118 7.84 11.38 -29.11
CA LEU A 118 9.21 11.80 -29.36
C LEU A 118 9.48 12.21 -30.82
N TRP A 119 8.78 11.63 -31.80
CA TRP A 119 9.05 11.90 -33.22
C TRP A 119 8.10 12.92 -33.87
N ARG A 120 6.93 13.19 -33.29
CA ARG A 120 5.94 14.12 -33.87
C ARG A 120 5.87 15.47 -33.17
N PHE A 121 6.36 15.56 -31.94
CA PHE A 121 6.26 16.75 -31.11
C PHE A 121 7.66 17.26 -30.78
N GLU A 122 7.81 18.58 -30.85
CA GLU A 122 8.98 19.26 -30.28
C GLU A 122 8.73 19.39 -28.79
N LEU A 123 9.42 18.57 -28.01
CA LEU A 123 9.30 18.56 -26.56
C LEU A 123 10.27 19.57 -25.96
N ASN A 124 9.84 20.26 -24.91
CA ASN A 124 10.78 20.98 -24.06
C ASN A 124 11.77 19.97 -23.41
N PRO A 125 12.92 20.42 -22.91
CA PRO A 125 13.94 19.53 -22.37
C PRO A 125 13.44 18.59 -21.25
N ALA A 126 12.56 19.09 -20.37
CA ALA A 126 12.02 18.31 -19.26
C ALA A 126 11.09 17.18 -19.75
N ASP A 127 10.18 17.48 -20.67
CA ASP A 127 9.28 16.49 -21.28
C ASP A 127 10.04 15.46 -22.11
N HIS A 128 11.12 15.87 -22.78
CA HIS A 128 11.98 14.95 -23.53
C HIS A 128 12.69 13.98 -22.58
N GLN A 129 13.31 14.48 -21.51
CA GLN A 129 13.93 13.63 -20.49
C GLN A 129 12.93 12.66 -19.88
N TRP A 130 11.76 13.16 -19.48
CA TRP A 130 10.69 12.34 -18.94
C TRP A 130 10.24 11.23 -19.91
N ALA A 131 9.96 11.56 -21.17
CA ALA A 131 9.56 10.59 -22.17
C ALA A 131 10.64 9.52 -22.42
N ARG A 132 11.94 9.90 -22.39
CA ARG A 132 13.05 8.96 -22.56
C ARG A 132 13.20 8.02 -21.35
N ARG A 133 12.99 8.52 -20.13
CA ARG A 133 12.94 7.68 -18.91
C ARG A 133 11.80 6.66 -18.99
N LEU A 134 10.63 7.06 -19.51
CA LEU A 134 9.53 6.11 -19.75
C LEU A 134 9.87 5.04 -20.80
N VAL A 135 10.66 5.38 -21.84
CA VAL A 135 11.15 4.38 -22.80
C VAL A 135 12.06 3.37 -22.11
N ILE A 136 12.97 3.80 -21.24
CA ILE A 136 13.84 2.90 -20.47
C ILE A 136 13.01 1.99 -19.57
N ARG A 137 12.08 2.56 -18.78
CA ARG A 137 11.17 1.80 -17.92
C ARG A 137 10.36 0.76 -18.69
N SER A 138 9.96 1.06 -19.92
CA SER A 138 9.22 0.13 -20.78
C SER A 138 10.01 -1.13 -21.16
N TYR A 139 11.34 -1.04 -21.26
CA TYR A 139 12.20 -2.20 -21.53
C TYR A 139 12.44 -3.01 -20.26
N LEU A 140 12.66 -2.33 -19.13
CA LEU A 140 12.81 -2.98 -17.81
C LEU A 140 11.55 -3.80 -17.44
N ILE A 141 10.36 -3.26 -17.66
CA ILE A 141 9.08 -3.97 -17.43
C ILE A 141 8.95 -5.25 -18.26
N GLU A 142 9.61 -5.31 -19.42
CA GLU A 142 9.59 -6.49 -20.29
C GLU A 142 10.81 -7.40 -20.10
N HIS A 143 11.59 -7.21 -19.03
CA HIS A 143 12.82 -7.95 -18.75
C HIS A 143 13.83 -7.89 -19.91
N LYS A 144 13.88 -6.75 -20.61
CA LYS A 144 14.79 -6.46 -21.72
C LYS A 144 15.91 -5.54 -21.26
N ALA A 145 16.73 -6.05 -20.36
CA ALA A 145 17.77 -5.26 -19.69
C ALA A 145 18.83 -4.73 -20.67
N ASP A 146 19.22 -5.50 -21.69
CA ASP A 146 20.17 -5.06 -22.72
C ASP A 146 19.64 -3.86 -23.53
N GLU A 147 18.37 -3.90 -23.94
CA GLU A 147 17.72 -2.78 -24.63
C GLU A 147 17.54 -1.58 -23.70
N ALA A 148 17.22 -1.83 -22.43
CA ALA A 148 17.15 -0.78 -21.41
C ALA A 148 18.51 -0.11 -21.24
N TYR A 149 19.60 -0.88 -21.12
CA TYR A 149 20.96 -0.40 -20.99
C TYR A 149 21.36 0.48 -22.18
N ARG A 150 21.11 0.03 -23.42
CA ARG A 150 21.36 0.85 -24.62
C ARG A 150 20.55 2.15 -24.62
N ALA A 151 19.30 2.11 -24.17
CA ALA A 151 18.47 3.30 -24.04
C ALA A 151 18.97 4.26 -22.94
N MET A 152 19.52 3.74 -21.84
CA MET A 152 20.17 4.52 -20.78
C MET A 152 21.45 5.20 -21.26
N LEU A 153 22.29 4.49 -22.02
CA LEU A 153 23.48 5.08 -22.66
C LEU A 153 23.08 6.21 -23.62
N ARG A 154 22.02 6.00 -24.41
CA ARG A 154 21.49 7.05 -25.29
C ARG A 154 20.98 8.25 -24.50
N TYR A 155 20.28 8.02 -23.39
CA TYR A 155 19.84 9.09 -22.48
C TYR A 155 21.04 9.90 -21.97
N GLN A 156 22.10 9.23 -21.51
CA GLN A 156 23.30 9.91 -21.03
C GLN A 156 23.98 10.73 -22.12
N GLN A 157 23.98 10.27 -23.38
CA GLN A 157 24.50 11.06 -24.51
C GLN A 157 23.65 12.29 -24.79
N ASP A 158 22.33 12.15 -24.74
CA ASP A 158 21.38 13.22 -25.04
C ASP A 158 21.30 14.27 -23.90
N PHE A 159 21.59 13.89 -22.65
CA PHE A 159 21.37 14.73 -21.46
C PHE A 159 22.57 14.73 -20.49
N GLN A 160 23.65 15.43 -20.86
CA GLN A 160 24.78 15.66 -19.96
C GLN A 160 24.70 17.00 -19.21
N PRO A 161 25.11 17.07 -17.93
CA PRO A 161 25.53 15.96 -17.07
C PRO A 161 24.35 15.09 -16.60
N LEU A 162 24.62 13.81 -16.29
CA LEU A 162 23.59 12.88 -15.79
C LEU A 162 23.25 13.21 -14.33
N PRO A 163 22.00 13.54 -13.98
CA PRO A 163 21.62 13.76 -12.59
C PRO A 163 21.81 12.50 -11.74
N LYS A 164 22.27 12.66 -10.49
CA LYS A 164 22.56 11.54 -9.58
C LYS A 164 21.35 10.65 -9.33
N GLU A 165 20.17 11.25 -9.27
CA GLU A 165 18.90 10.56 -9.07
C GLU A 165 18.56 9.67 -10.27
N VAL A 166 18.89 10.11 -11.49
CA VAL A 166 18.68 9.33 -12.72
C VAL A 166 19.71 8.21 -12.83
N ALA A 167 20.97 8.48 -12.47
CA ALA A 167 22.00 7.45 -12.37
C ALA A 167 21.59 6.33 -11.38
N ALA A 168 21.02 6.72 -10.23
CA ALA A 168 20.52 5.76 -9.23
C ALA A 168 19.34 4.94 -9.75
N GLU A 169 18.39 5.57 -10.47
CA GLU A 169 17.29 4.85 -11.14
C GLU A 169 17.80 3.82 -12.14
N PHE A 170 18.79 4.19 -12.98
CA PHE A 170 19.36 3.29 -13.99
C PHE A 170 20.08 2.11 -13.35
N ALA A 171 20.95 2.37 -12.37
CA ALA A 171 21.65 1.32 -11.63
C ALA A 171 20.65 0.38 -10.93
N GLN A 172 19.63 0.92 -10.26
CA GLN A 172 18.60 0.11 -9.60
C GLN A 172 17.78 -0.72 -10.59
N GLY A 173 17.43 -0.16 -11.74
CA GLY A 173 16.71 -0.88 -12.80
C GLY A 173 17.47 -2.10 -13.28
N LEU A 174 18.77 -1.96 -13.54
CA LEU A 174 19.63 -3.06 -14.00
C LEU A 174 19.92 -4.08 -12.90
N LEU A 175 20.10 -3.64 -11.66
CA LEU A 175 20.31 -4.53 -10.51
C LEU A 175 19.13 -5.49 -10.28
N ARG A 176 17.90 -5.03 -10.54
CA ARG A 176 16.68 -5.87 -10.45
C ARG A 176 16.62 -6.93 -11.55
N GLU A 177 17.19 -6.64 -12.71
CA GLU A 177 17.31 -7.59 -13.82
C GLU A 177 18.61 -8.42 -13.74
N ASP A 178 19.35 -8.34 -12.64
CA ASP A 178 20.64 -9.01 -12.40
C ASP A 178 21.79 -8.59 -13.33
N HIS A 179 21.70 -7.40 -13.93
CA HIS A 179 22.73 -6.80 -14.78
C HIS A 179 23.68 -5.90 -13.97
N ALA A 180 24.31 -6.48 -12.95
CA ALA A 180 25.16 -5.75 -12.02
C ALA A 180 26.43 -5.18 -12.70
N THR A 181 26.98 -5.87 -13.68
CA THR A 181 28.19 -5.42 -14.40
C THR A 181 27.90 -4.17 -15.22
N GLU A 182 26.78 -4.12 -15.94
CA GLU A 182 26.34 -2.96 -16.70
C GLU A 182 26.01 -1.78 -15.78
N ALA A 183 25.40 -2.05 -14.63
CA ALA A 183 25.10 -1.04 -13.62
C ALA A 183 26.35 -0.31 -13.09
N MET A 184 27.54 -0.93 -13.15
CA MET A 184 28.82 -0.28 -12.81
C MET A 184 29.09 0.98 -13.61
N THR A 185 28.54 1.09 -14.82
CA THR A 185 28.69 2.27 -15.69
C THR A 185 28.37 3.57 -14.95
N TRP A 186 27.42 3.53 -14.02
CA TRP A 186 26.96 4.71 -13.28
C TRP A 186 27.56 4.86 -11.89
N LEU A 187 28.37 3.91 -11.41
CA LEU A 187 28.87 3.89 -10.03
C LEU A 187 29.57 5.19 -9.61
N ALA A 188 30.32 5.81 -10.52
CA ALA A 188 31.03 7.08 -10.26
C ALA A 188 30.10 8.28 -10.04
N GLU A 189 28.89 8.24 -10.61
CA GLU A 189 27.88 9.30 -10.48
C GLU A 189 26.99 9.10 -9.24
N LEU A 190 27.02 7.92 -8.63
CA LEU A 190 26.19 7.61 -7.47
C LEU A 190 26.80 8.17 -6.18
N ASP A 191 25.93 8.55 -5.24
CA ASP A 191 26.34 8.83 -3.87
C ASP A 191 26.78 7.52 -3.20
N PRO A 192 27.97 7.43 -2.58
CA PRO A 192 28.42 6.25 -1.84
C PRO A 192 27.44 5.75 -0.77
N ALA A 193 26.65 6.65 -0.19
CA ALA A 193 25.65 6.30 0.83
C ALA A 193 24.29 5.85 0.24
N ASN A 194 24.10 5.95 -1.09
CA ASN A 194 22.85 5.56 -1.75
C ASN A 194 22.65 4.04 -1.67
N PRO A 195 21.42 3.55 -1.40
CA PRO A 195 21.15 2.11 -1.35
C PRO A 195 21.50 1.37 -2.65
N ALA A 196 21.35 2.01 -3.83
CA ALA A 196 21.74 1.41 -5.11
C ALA A 196 23.26 1.19 -5.19
N THR A 197 24.06 2.12 -4.66
CA THR A 197 25.52 1.99 -4.60
C THR A 197 25.94 0.83 -3.71
N LEU A 198 25.36 0.75 -2.50
CA LEU A 198 25.66 -0.32 -1.56
C LEU A 198 25.23 -1.69 -2.12
N ALA A 199 24.05 -1.77 -2.74
CA ALA A 199 23.59 -2.99 -3.40
C ALA A 199 24.51 -3.43 -4.53
N LEU A 200 24.94 -2.48 -5.38
CA LEU A 200 25.87 -2.74 -6.47
C LEU A 200 27.24 -3.21 -5.97
N GLN A 201 27.82 -2.49 -5.01
CA GLN A 201 29.10 -2.86 -4.41
C GLN A 201 29.05 -4.22 -3.74
N MET A 202 27.95 -4.54 -3.05
CA MET A 202 27.73 -5.83 -2.41
C MET A 202 27.61 -6.96 -3.45
N LYS A 203 26.78 -6.80 -4.48
CA LYS A 203 26.61 -7.80 -5.55
C LYS A 203 27.91 -8.07 -6.32
N LEU A 204 28.75 -7.05 -6.49
CA LEU A 204 30.04 -7.16 -7.17
C LEU A 204 31.18 -7.64 -6.25
N GLY A 205 30.91 -7.88 -4.96
CA GLY A 205 31.92 -8.28 -3.98
C GLY A 205 32.95 -7.20 -3.65
N LEU A 206 32.65 -5.92 -3.94
CA LEU A 206 33.50 -4.77 -3.59
C LEU A 206 33.41 -4.42 -2.10
N ILE A 207 32.28 -4.75 -1.47
CA ILE A 207 32.09 -4.70 -0.02
C ILE A 207 31.48 -6.02 0.46
N ALA A 208 31.81 -6.42 1.68
CA ALA A 208 31.22 -7.59 2.29
C ALA A 208 29.74 -7.32 2.68
N PRO A 209 28.84 -8.32 2.62
CA PRO A 209 27.42 -8.13 2.89
C PRO A 209 27.12 -7.58 4.30
N ASP A 210 27.91 -7.99 5.30
CA ASP A 210 27.81 -7.50 6.68
C ASP A 210 28.10 -5.99 6.78
N ALA A 211 29.10 -5.50 6.06
CA ALA A 211 29.42 -4.08 5.97
C ALA A 211 28.31 -3.29 5.26
N ALA A 212 27.72 -3.83 4.19
CA ALA A 212 26.59 -3.23 3.50
C ALA A 212 25.35 -3.14 4.41
N ILE A 213 25.03 -4.22 5.12
CA ILE A 213 23.94 -4.28 6.11
C ILE A 213 24.14 -3.24 7.23
N ALA A 214 25.37 -3.13 7.77
CA ALA A 214 25.66 -2.17 8.83
C ALA A 214 25.40 -0.72 8.38
N GLN A 215 25.83 -0.38 7.16
CA GLN A 215 25.57 0.94 6.57
C GLN A 215 24.07 1.17 6.31
N ALA A 216 23.36 0.18 5.76
CA ALA A 216 21.93 0.25 5.52
C ALA A 216 21.12 0.46 6.81
N ARG A 217 21.49 -0.23 7.91
CA ARG A 217 20.86 -0.05 9.23
C ARG A 217 21.07 1.36 9.78
N ALA A 218 22.29 1.89 9.67
CA ALA A 218 22.58 3.26 10.10
C ALA A 218 21.77 4.30 9.30
N ALA A 219 21.53 4.04 8.01
CA ALA A 219 20.68 4.88 7.17
C ALA A 219 19.19 4.77 7.53
N LEU A 220 18.67 3.56 7.79
CA LEU A 220 17.27 3.36 8.23
C LEU A 220 16.95 4.05 9.56
N GLN A 221 17.90 4.15 10.48
CA GLN A 221 17.69 4.92 11.72
C GLN A 221 17.41 6.40 11.43
N LYS A 222 18.00 6.96 10.37
CA LYS A 222 17.76 8.34 9.92
C LYS A 222 16.53 8.45 9.04
N GLN A 223 16.22 7.42 8.27
CA GLN A 223 15.10 7.37 7.32
C GLN A 223 14.31 6.07 7.46
N PRO A 224 13.43 5.94 8.48
CA PRO A 224 12.76 4.67 8.81
C PRO A 224 11.84 4.13 7.71
N ALA A 225 11.35 5.00 6.82
CA ALA A 225 10.44 4.65 5.74
C ALA A 225 11.15 4.28 4.42
N ALA A 226 12.49 4.26 4.38
CA ALA A 226 13.24 4.00 3.15
C ALA A 226 13.28 2.50 2.80
N THR A 227 12.33 2.06 1.97
CA THR A 227 12.18 0.66 1.51
C THR A 227 13.46 0.10 0.89
N ALA A 228 14.22 0.92 0.16
CA ALA A 228 15.43 0.48 -0.53
C ALA A 228 16.53 -0.03 0.42
N TYR A 229 16.68 0.57 1.60
CA TYR A 229 17.64 0.07 2.60
C TYR A 229 17.14 -1.20 3.29
N ALA A 230 15.83 -1.33 3.53
CA ALA A 230 15.25 -2.57 4.06
C ALA A 230 15.43 -3.73 3.08
N ALA A 231 15.26 -3.48 1.77
CA ALA A 231 15.50 -4.46 0.71
C ALA A 231 16.97 -4.91 0.69
N LEU A 232 17.90 -3.95 0.76
CA LEU A 232 19.33 -4.22 0.83
C LEU A 232 19.71 -5.11 2.05
N ILE A 233 19.09 -4.88 3.20
CA ILE A 233 19.32 -5.74 4.39
C ILE A 233 18.79 -7.15 4.14
N ALA A 234 17.61 -7.30 3.53
CA ALA A 234 17.06 -8.61 3.19
C ALA A 234 17.97 -9.37 2.20
N ASP A 235 18.45 -8.69 1.16
CA ASP A 235 19.35 -9.26 0.15
C ASP A 235 20.70 -9.66 0.77
N GLY A 236 21.29 -8.77 1.59
CA GLY A 236 22.53 -9.06 2.29
C GLY A 236 22.40 -10.23 3.28
N ALA A 237 21.27 -10.32 3.99
CA ALA A 237 20.99 -11.41 4.91
C ALA A 237 20.82 -12.74 4.16
N GLU A 238 20.22 -12.73 2.97
CA GLU A 238 20.15 -13.91 2.10
C GLU A 238 21.54 -14.37 1.66
N MET A 239 22.42 -13.44 1.26
CA MET A 239 23.82 -13.76 0.89
C MET A 239 24.62 -14.35 2.06
N LEU A 240 24.35 -13.90 3.30
CA LEU A 240 24.95 -14.44 4.51
C LEU A 240 24.28 -15.72 5.03
N GLN A 241 23.19 -16.17 4.39
CA GLN A 241 22.33 -17.27 4.87
C GLN A 241 21.78 -17.05 6.30
N ASP A 242 21.64 -15.79 6.73
CA ASP A 242 21.01 -15.43 7.99
C ASP A 242 19.49 -15.27 7.79
N ASN A 243 18.77 -16.39 7.85
CA ASN A 243 17.31 -16.43 7.65
C ASN A 243 16.57 -15.52 8.62
N ARG A 244 17.05 -15.38 9.86
CA ARG A 244 16.36 -14.58 10.90
C ARG A 244 16.46 -13.10 10.59
N MET A 245 17.65 -12.64 10.19
CA MET A 245 17.83 -11.27 9.74
C MET A 245 17.01 -10.99 8.47
N GLN A 246 16.97 -11.95 7.54
CA GLN A 246 16.18 -11.83 6.32
C GLN A 246 14.68 -11.69 6.63
N ILE A 247 14.13 -12.53 7.51
CA ILE A 247 12.72 -12.46 7.95
C ILE A 247 12.39 -11.09 8.53
N GLY A 248 13.20 -10.60 9.49
CA GLY A 248 12.93 -9.30 10.12
C GLY A 248 12.94 -8.14 9.12
N ALA A 249 13.86 -8.16 8.15
CA ALA A 249 13.92 -7.14 7.10
C ALA A 249 12.71 -7.21 6.15
N LEU A 250 12.30 -8.42 5.75
CA LEU A 250 11.15 -8.63 4.86
C LEU A 250 9.80 -8.32 5.55
N GLU A 251 9.66 -8.63 6.84
CA GLU A 251 8.51 -8.23 7.66
C GLU A 251 8.35 -6.70 7.70
N GLN A 252 9.46 -5.99 7.95
CA GLN A 252 9.47 -4.53 7.93
C GLN A 252 9.14 -3.98 6.53
N LEU A 253 9.70 -4.60 5.49
CA LEU A 253 9.50 -4.15 4.12
C LEU A 253 8.05 -4.31 3.67
N LEU A 254 7.38 -5.42 4.01
CA LEU A 254 5.94 -5.57 3.77
C LEU A 254 5.09 -4.55 4.55
N GLY A 255 5.63 -3.97 5.62
CA GLY A 255 4.96 -2.91 6.35
C GLY A 255 4.90 -1.57 5.60
N LEU A 256 5.67 -1.40 4.53
CA LEU A 256 5.82 -0.14 3.81
C LEU A 256 4.93 -0.10 2.54
N PRO A 257 4.44 1.09 2.13
CA PRO A 257 3.53 1.24 0.99
C PRO A 257 4.09 0.65 -0.32
N ASP A 258 5.37 0.88 -0.57
CA ASP A 258 6.05 0.52 -1.83
C ASP A 258 6.77 -0.84 -1.78
N ALA A 259 6.30 -1.77 -0.94
CA ALA A 259 6.84 -3.13 -0.93
C ALA A 259 6.67 -3.79 -2.31
N ALA A 260 7.73 -4.46 -2.79
CA ALA A 260 7.67 -5.19 -4.06
C ALA A 260 6.70 -6.38 -3.94
N GLU A 261 6.02 -6.73 -5.03
CA GLU A 261 5.07 -7.85 -5.06
C GLU A 261 5.73 -9.18 -4.67
N GLN A 262 7.01 -9.36 -5.01
CA GLN A 262 7.78 -10.56 -4.70
C GLN A 262 8.16 -10.70 -3.23
N THR A 263 8.08 -9.64 -2.43
CA THR A 263 8.48 -9.63 -1.01
C THR A 263 7.67 -10.65 -0.19
N GLU A 264 6.38 -10.82 -0.50
CA GLU A 264 5.52 -11.80 0.18
C GLU A 264 6.04 -13.23 -0.03
N ALA A 265 6.37 -13.58 -1.26
CA ALA A 265 6.93 -14.88 -1.61
C ALA A 265 8.34 -15.09 -1.06
N GLN A 266 9.15 -14.03 -0.95
CA GLN A 266 10.46 -14.08 -0.30
C GLN A 266 10.33 -14.33 1.21
N LEU A 267 9.46 -13.58 1.89
CA LEU A 267 9.23 -13.73 3.34
C LEU A 267 8.78 -15.14 3.67
N TRP A 268 7.89 -15.68 2.85
CA TRP A 268 7.41 -17.04 3.01
C TRP A 268 8.51 -18.08 2.90
N ARG A 269 9.35 -18.00 1.86
CA ARG A 269 10.51 -18.88 1.71
C ARG A 269 11.46 -18.77 2.90
N ALA A 270 11.69 -17.56 3.41
CA ALA A 270 12.54 -17.33 4.57
C ALA A 270 11.96 -17.97 5.84
N TYR A 271 10.65 -17.81 6.11
CA TYR A 271 9.97 -18.50 7.21
C TYR A 271 10.12 -20.01 7.15
N LEU A 272 9.94 -20.62 5.97
CA LEU A 272 10.06 -22.07 5.83
C LEU A 272 11.49 -22.55 6.10
N LYS A 273 12.51 -21.83 5.61
CA LYS A 273 13.92 -22.15 5.90
C LYS A 273 14.23 -22.08 7.40
N GLU A 274 13.79 -21.02 8.08
CA GLU A 274 14.01 -20.87 9.52
C GLU A 274 13.24 -21.93 10.33
N ALA A 275 11.98 -22.21 9.97
CA ALA A 275 11.19 -23.23 10.62
C ALA A 275 11.81 -24.62 10.46
N GLN A 276 12.30 -24.97 9.27
CA GLN A 276 13.02 -26.22 9.04
C GLN A 276 14.28 -26.32 9.91
N SER A 277 15.05 -25.22 10.03
CA SER A 277 16.22 -25.16 10.93
C SER A 277 15.82 -25.38 12.40
N LEU A 278 14.72 -24.79 12.85
CA LEU A 278 14.19 -24.97 14.21
C LEU A 278 13.68 -26.41 14.44
N GLY A 279 12.89 -26.95 13.52
CA GLY A 279 12.37 -28.31 13.61
C GLY A 279 13.46 -29.37 13.55
N ASN A 280 14.48 -29.20 12.70
CA ASN A 280 15.64 -30.10 12.64
C ASN A 280 16.42 -30.10 13.96
N ARG A 281 16.63 -28.93 14.56
CA ARG A 281 17.25 -28.82 15.90
C ARG A 281 16.41 -29.48 16.99
N ALA A 282 15.09 -29.41 16.87
CA ALA A 282 14.14 -30.08 17.76
C ALA A 282 13.87 -31.56 17.38
N GLN A 283 14.55 -32.10 16.35
CA GLN A 283 14.40 -33.47 15.84
C GLN A 283 12.95 -33.84 15.47
N LEU A 284 12.18 -32.87 14.98
CA LEU A 284 10.80 -33.11 14.56
C LEU A 284 10.74 -33.80 13.21
N LEU A 285 9.83 -34.77 13.10
CA LEU A 285 9.54 -35.46 11.85
C LEU A 285 8.56 -34.63 11.00
N GLN A 286 8.72 -34.69 9.68
CA GLN A 286 7.75 -34.10 8.76
C GLN A 286 6.43 -34.89 8.83
N GLY A 287 5.31 -34.18 8.94
CA GLY A 287 3.96 -34.76 9.03
C GLY A 287 3.44 -34.95 10.47
N ASP A 288 4.25 -34.71 11.50
CA ASP A 288 3.77 -34.61 12.89
C ASP A 288 3.30 -33.19 13.22
N ASP A 289 2.19 -32.78 12.59
CA ASP A 289 1.67 -31.42 12.69
C ASP A 289 1.46 -30.95 14.14
N ALA A 290 1.11 -31.87 15.04
CA ALA A 290 0.85 -31.58 16.45
C ALA A 290 2.14 -31.17 17.17
N SER A 291 3.23 -31.92 17.00
CA SER A 291 4.52 -31.59 17.60
C SER A 291 5.11 -30.29 17.05
N TRP A 292 4.93 -30.02 15.75
CA TRP A 292 5.33 -28.74 15.15
C TRP A 292 4.55 -27.55 15.72
N LEU A 293 3.23 -27.69 15.89
CA LEU A 293 2.40 -26.65 16.50
C LEU A 293 2.75 -26.43 17.98
N GLU A 294 2.98 -27.51 18.72
CA GLU A 294 3.38 -27.43 20.13
C GLU A 294 4.73 -26.72 20.29
N LEU A 295 5.71 -27.02 19.42
CA LEU A 295 6.97 -26.31 19.39
C LEU A 295 6.75 -24.81 19.15
N ALA A 296 5.93 -24.44 18.17
CA ALA A 296 5.62 -23.05 17.86
C ALA A 296 5.04 -22.30 19.06
N LEU A 297 4.08 -22.91 19.77
CA LEU A 297 3.44 -22.33 20.96
C LEU A 297 4.43 -22.15 22.12
N ARG A 298 5.34 -23.10 22.35
CA ARG A 298 6.39 -22.98 23.38
C ARG A 298 7.41 -21.90 23.03
N THR A 299 7.72 -21.75 21.74
CA THR A 299 8.67 -20.76 21.24
C THR A 299 8.10 -19.34 21.26
N GLU A 300 6.78 -19.15 21.23
CA GLU A 300 6.11 -17.84 21.13
C GLU A 300 6.58 -16.81 22.17
N THR A 301 6.84 -17.24 23.41
CA THR A 301 7.24 -16.34 24.49
C THR A 301 8.73 -16.04 24.54
N SER A 302 9.58 -16.97 24.08
CA SER A 302 11.04 -16.85 24.14
C SER A 302 11.66 -16.33 22.84
N ASP A 303 11.02 -16.62 21.71
CA ASP A 303 11.47 -16.25 20.38
C ASP A 303 10.27 -16.03 19.44
N ALA A 304 9.74 -14.81 19.45
CA ALA A 304 8.57 -14.44 18.66
C ALA A 304 8.77 -14.64 17.14
N LEU A 305 9.98 -14.41 16.61
CA LEU A 305 10.27 -14.58 15.17
C LEU A 305 10.33 -16.06 14.80
N GLY A 306 10.98 -16.88 15.64
CA GLY A 306 11.00 -18.33 15.46
C GLY A 306 9.60 -18.94 15.51
N ALA A 307 8.76 -18.48 16.45
CA ALA A 307 7.36 -18.91 16.53
C ALA A 307 6.56 -18.55 15.28
N ARG A 308 6.69 -17.33 14.76
CA ARG A 308 6.06 -16.94 13.47
C ARG A 308 6.50 -17.85 12.32
N SER A 309 7.79 -18.17 12.25
CA SER A 309 8.33 -19.09 11.24
C SER A 309 7.71 -20.49 11.36
N LEU A 310 7.61 -21.03 12.57
CA LEU A 310 7.00 -22.34 12.83
C LEU A 310 5.50 -22.35 12.53
N PHE A 311 4.76 -21.31 12.93
CA PHE A 311 3.34 -21.18 12.56
C PHE A 311 3.16 -21.10 11.05
N ALA A 312 4.01 -20.35 10.33
CA ALA A 312 4.02 -20.30 8.87
C ALA A 312 4.25 -21.68 8.25
N TYR A 313 5.21 -22.46 8.77
CA TYR A 313 5.47 -23.82 8.31
C TYR A 313 4.26 -24.74 8.50
N VAL A 314 3.68 -24.78 9.72
CA VAL A 314 2.51 -25.63 10.02
C VAL A 314 1.30 -25.22 9.18
N ALA A 315 1.08 -23.92 9.00
CA ALA A 315 0.01 -23.39 8.15
C ALA A 315 0.11 -23.90 6.70
N GLN A 316 1.31 -24.07 6.17
CA GLN A 316 1.51 -24.56 4.80
C GLN A 316 1.51 -26.08 4.69
N GLN A 317 2.33 -26.73 5.51
CA GLN A 317 2.71 -28.13 5.36
C GLN A 317 1.82 -29.07 6.17
N GLY A 318 0.99 -28.54 7.07
CA GLY A 318 0.12 -29.36 7.90
C GLY A 318 -0.86 -30.18 7.07
N ALA A 319 -0.93 -31.48 7.34
CA ALA A 319 -1.91 -32.37 6.73
C ALA A 319 -3.34 -32.09 7.26
N SER A 320 -3.47 -31.76 8.55
CA SER A 320 -4.76 -31.47 9.16
C SER A 320 -5.23 -30.04 8.90
N ILE A 321 -6.43 -29.89 8.33
CA ILE A 321 -7.08 -28.58 8.10
C ILE A 321 -7.20 -27.81 9.43
N GLY A 322 -7.62 -28.47 10.51
CA GLY A 322 -7.80 -27.80 11.81
C GLY A 322 -6.49 -27.29 12.41
N VAL A 323 -5.39 -28.04 12.22
CA VAL A 323 -4.07 -27.64 12.69
C VAL A 323 -3.53 -26.48 11.85
N ARG A 324 -3.69 -26.53 10.53
CA ARG A 324 -3.34 -25.42 9.63
C ARG A 324 -4.08 -24.14 9.97
N GLU A 325 -5.40 -24.20 10.16
CA GLU A 325 -6.19 -23.02 10.55
C GLU A 325 -5.74 -22.45 11.90
N THR A 326 -5.40 -23.32 12.86
CA THR A 326 -4.89 -22.88 14.16
C THR A 326 -3.55 -22.19 14.02
N ALA A 327 -2.63 -22.74 13.22
CA ALA A 327 -1.33 -22.12 12.96
C ALA A 327 -1.46 -20.78 12.22
N LEU A 328 -2.34 -20.67 11.23
CA LEU A 328 -2.64 -19.40 10.55
C LEU A 328 -3.18 -18.34 11.51
N SER A 329 -4.12 -18.72 12.36
CA SER A 329 -4.71 -17.84 13.38
C SER A 329 -3.64 -17.32 14.34
N ARG A 330 -2.73 -18.20 14.79
CA ARG A 330 -1.59 -17.85 15.65
C ARG A 330 -0.55 -16.97 14.93
N LEU A 331 -0.23 -17.25 13.67
CA LEU A 331 0.67 -16.41 12.86
C LEU A 331 0.11 -15.00 12.73
N TYR A 332 -1.18 -14.86 12.44
CA TYR A 332 -1.84 -13.56 12.32
C TYR A 332 -1.73 -12.77 13.64
N ALA A 333 -2.08 -13.40 14.77
CA ALA A 333 -1.96 -12.77 16.08
C ALA A 333 -0.50 -12.39 16.42
N ALA A 334 0.46 -13.26 16.10
CA ALA A 334 1.87 -13.02 16.36
C ALA A 334 2.44 -11.82 15.56
N LEU A 335 2.00 -11.63 14.32
CA LEU A 335 2.35 -10.44 13.52
C LEU A 335 1.77 -9.15 14.13
N LEU A 336 0.50 -9.17 14.56
CA LEU A 336 -0.13 -8.01 15.19
C LEU A 336 0.51 -7.66 16.54
N ASN A 337 0.88 -8.67 17.32
CA ASN A 337 1.61 -8.47 18.59
C ASN A 337 2.99 -7.84 18.36
N ALA A 338 3.62 -8.14 17.23
CA ALA A 338 4.88 -7.52 16.80
C ALA A 338 4.71 -6.13 16.15
N GLN A 339 3.49 -5.57 16.12
CA GLN A 339 3.17 -4.29 15.46
C GLN A 339 3.41 -4.29 13.95
N LEU A 340 3.22 -5.46 13.31
CA LEU A 340 3.39 -5.68 11.88
C LEU A 340 2.02 -5.72 11.17
N ASP A 341 1.12 -4.79 11.51
CA ASP A 341 -0.27 -4.77 11.04
C ASP A 341 -0.39 -4.76 9.51
N GLU A 342 0.38 -3.91 8.84
CA GLU A 342 0.41 -3.81 7.37
C GLU A 342 0.95 -5.08 6.72
N ALA A 343 2.03 -5.65 7.28
CA ALA A 343 2.59 -6.90 6.78
C ALA A 343 1.60 -8.05 6.94
N ALA A 344 0.85 -8.09 8.06
CA ALA A 344 -0.23 -9.05 8.26
C ALA A 344 -1.34 -8.89 7.22
N VAL A 345 -1.78 -7.66 6.94
CA VAL A 345 -2.81 -7.38 5.92
C VAL A 345 -2.35 -7.87 4.54
N ARG A 346 -1.12 -7.52 4.13
CA ARG A 346 -0.57 -7.89 2.82
C ARG A 346 -0.40 -9.40 2.70
N LEU A 347 0.28 -10.01 3.67
CA LEU A 347 0.57 -11.44 3.67
C LEU A 347 -0.73 -12.26 3.59
N PHE A 348 -1.77 -11.91 4.34
CA PHE A 348 -3.06 -12.63 4.32
C PHE A 348 -3.96 -12.26 3.13
N ASN A 349 -3.63 -11.21 2.38
CA ASN A 349 -4.26 -10.90 1.09
C ASN A 349 -3.55 -11.58 -0.10
N SER A 350 -2.31 -12.03 0.10
CA SER A 350 -1.53 -12.75 -0.90
C SER A 350 -2.12 -14.13 -1.23
N SER A 351 -1.80 -14.63 -2.43
CA SER A 351 -2.10 -16.01 -2.85
C SER A 351 -0.99 -17.00 -2.51
N VAL A 352 -0.01 -16.62 -1.67
CA VAL A 352 1.16 -17.47 -1.36
C VAL A 352 0.75 -18.76 -0.62
N TRP A 353 -0.46 -18.80 -0.06
CA TRP A 353 -1.09 -19.94 0.62
C TRP A 353 -1.84 -20.92 -0.31
N GLY A 354 -1.83 -20.69 -1.63
CA GLY A 354 -2.70 -21.36 -2.60
C GLY A 354 -3.87 -20.44 -2.98
N GLU A 355 -5.09 -20.79 -2.57
CA GLU A 355 -6.24 -19.89 -2.73
C GLU A 355 -6.18 -18.73 -1.73
N LYS A 356 -6.62 -17.53 -2.15
CA LYS A 356 -6.79 -16.39 -1.24
C LYS A 356 -7.74 -16.82 -0.12
N VAL A 357 -7.34 -16.59 1.14
CA VAL A 357 -8.16 -16.87 2.32
C VAL A 357 -9.56 -16.30 2.10
N SER A 358 -10.59 -17.14 1.96
CA SER A 358 -11.98 -16.67 1.73
C SER A 358 -12.47 -15.81 2.90
N ALA A 359 -13.52 -15.00 2.69
CA ALA A 359 -14.12 -14.21 3.77
C ALA A 359 -14.51 -15.09 4.98
N SER A 360 -15.10 -16.27 4.72
CA SER A 360 -15.46 -17.24 5.77
C SER A 360 -14.26 -17.83 6.50
N GLN A 361 -13.12 -18.02 5.81
CA GLN A 361 -11.89 -18.48 6.47
C GLN A 361 -11.29 -17.35 7.31
N LEU A 362 -11.27 -16.12 6.79
CA LEU A 362 -10.81 -14.96 7.56
C LEU A 362 -11.62 -14.80 8.84
N GLU A 363 -12.94 -14.96 8.78
CA GLU A 363 -13.81 -14.96 9.96
C GLU A 363 -13.44 -16.02 10.98
N ARG A 364 -13.30 -17.28 10.56
CA ARG A 364 -12.87 -18.35 11.48
C ARG A 364 -11.49 -18.06 12.09
N LEU A 365 -10.55 -17.55 11.31
CA LEU A 365 -9.20 -17.20 11.76
C LEU A 365 -9.24 -16.08 12.80
N VAL A 366 -10.02 -15.03 12.53
CA VAL A 366 -10.15 -13.84 13.38
C VAL A 366 -10.85 -14.17 14.67
N THR A 367 -11.99 -14.89 14.62
CA THR A 367 -12.70 -15.32 15.82
C THR A 367 -11.84 -16.22 16.68
N ARG A 368 -11.14 -17.20 16.09
CA ARG A 368 -10.24 -18.11 16.84
C ARG A 368 -9.03 -17.38 17.42
N ALA A 369 -8.49 -16.39 16.70
CA ALA A 369 -7.35 -15.62 17.18
C ALA A 369 -7.74 -14.64 18.30
N ALA A 370 -8.95 -14.07 18.21
CA ALA A 370 -9.49 -13.18 19.23
C ALA A 370 -9.88 -13.91 20.52
N ASP A 371 -10.17 -15.22 20.43
CA ASP A 371 -10.51 -16.04 21.59
C ASP A 371 -9.34 -16.13 22.58
N GLY A 372 -9.59 -15.74 23.83
CA GLY A 372 -8.56 -15.67 24.88
C GLY A 372 -7.60 -14.47 24.81
N LEU A 373 -7.72 -13.57 23.83
CA LEU A 373 -6.94 -12.33 23.81
C LEU A 373 -7.57 -11.24 24.71
N PRO A 374 -6.75 -10.40 25.38
CA PRO A 374 -7.24 -9.18 26.02
C PRO A 374 -7.97 -8.29 25.01
N GLU A 375 -9.03 -7.59 25.45
CA GLU A 375 -9.86 -6.75 24.58
C GLU A 375 -9.06 -5.77 23.69
N PRO A 376 -7.97 -5.10 24.15
CA PRO A 376 -7.16 -4.25 23.28
C PRO A 376 -6.50 -4.98 22.10
N ALA A 377 -6.07 -6.23 22.30
CA ALA A 377 -5.45 -7.04 21.24
C ALA A 377 -6.49 -7.57 20.26
N ALA A 378 -7.63 -8.07 20.77
CA ALA A 378 -8.76 -8.49 19.94
C ALA A 378 -9.26 -7.36 19.02
N ARG A 379 -9.29 -6.11 19.51
CA ARG A 379 -9.66 -4.93 18.71
C ARG A 379 -8.77 -4.70 17.49
N LYS A 380 -7.45 -4.78 17.67
CA LYS A 380 -6.48 -4.64 16.56
C LYS A 380 -6.71 -5.72 15.51
N LEU A 381 -7.05 -6.92 15.97
CA LEU A 381 -7.33 -8.07 15.12
C LEU A 381 -8.55 -7.85 14.23
N TYR A 382 -9.68 -7.44 14.81
CA TYR A 382 -10.87 -7.06 14.05
C TYR A 382 -10.60 -5.90 13.10
N PHE A 383 -9.89 -4.85 13.55
CA PHE A 383 -9.56 -3.72 12.70
C PHE A 383 -8.71 -4.13 11.48
N SER A 384 -7.68 -4.95 11.68
CA SER A 384 -6.82 -5.45 10.60
C SER A 384 -7.59 -6.37 9.65
N ALA A 385 -8.50 -7.22 10.15
CA ALA A 385 -9.38 -8.04 9.30
C ALA A 385 -10.28 -7.20 8.39
N GLY A 386 -10.83 -6.10 8.92
CA GLY A 386 -11.59 -5.13 8.13
C GLY A 386 -10.77 -4.55 6.98
N ARG A 387 -9.47 -4.28 7.21
CA ARG A 387 -8.57 -3.79 6.16
C ARG A 387 -8.28 -4.83 5.08
N VAL A 388 -8.14 -6.09 5.45
CA VAL A 388 -7.99 -7.20 4.48
C VAL A 388 -9.21 -7.26 3.56
N LEU A 389 -10.43 -7.16 4.11
CA LEU A 389 -11.65 -7.17 3.30
C LEU A 389 -11.84 -5.90 2.48
N GLU A 390 -11.46 -4.74 3.01
CA GLU A 390 -11.51 -3.48 2.25
C GLU A 390 -10.57 -3.54 1.04
N ALA A 391 -9.36 -4.09 1.19
CA ALA A 391 -8.41 -4.30 0.09
C ALA A 391 -8.94 -5.25 -1.00
N ARG A 392 -9.91 -6.11 -0.64
CA ARG A 392 -10.58 -7.04 -1.57
C ARG A 392 -11.89 -6.49 -2.13
N GLN A 393 -12.22 -5.23 -1.84
CA GLN A 393 -13.46 -4.57 -2.24
C GLN A 393 -14.73 -5.20 -1.62
N ASP A 394 -14.60 -5.99 -0.55
CA ASP A 394 -15.74 -6.48 0.24
C ASP A 394 -16.12 -5.42 1.29
N ALA A 395 -16.90 -4.44 0.86
CA ALA A 395 -17.27 -3.30 1.69
C ALA A 395 -18.16 -3.69 2.88
N ILE A 396 -19.03 -4.70 2.75
CA ILE A 396 -19.93 -5.12 3.82
C ILE A 396 -19.16 -5.87 4.90
N GLY A 397 -18.35 -6.86 4.52
CA GLY A 397 -17.54 -7.59 5.49
C GLY A 397 -16.50 -6.69 6.18
N ALA A 398 -15.90 -5.75 5.45
CA ALA A 398 -14.99 -4.76 6.04
C ALA A 398 -15.69 -3.87 7.08
N ALA A 399 -16.89 -3.36 6.76
CA ALA A 399 -17.69 -2.57 7.68
C ALA A 399 -18.04 -3.32 8.97
N ASP A 400 -18.41 -4.60 8.86
CA ASP A 400 -18.74 -5.44 10.01
C ASP A 400 -17.54 -5.58 10.95
N TYR A 401 -16.35 -5.90 10.44
CA TYR A 401 -15.14 -5.99 11.26
C TYR A 401 -14.74 -4.67 11.92
N TYR A 402 -14.86 -3.55 11.21
CA TYR A 402 -14.63 -2.24 11.82
C TYR A 402 -15.66 -1.96 12.92
N ALA A 403 -16.92 -2.34 12.74
CA ALA A 403 -17.94 -2.23 13.76
C ALA A 403 -17.63 -3.10 14.99
N GLN A 404 -17.18 -4.35 14.79
CA GLN A 404 -16.74 -5.21 15.88
C GLN A 404 -15.57 -4.61 16.68
N ALA A 405 -14.58 -4.00 15.99
CA ALA A 405 -13.49 -3.28 16.66
C ALA A 405 -13.98 -2.07 17.49
N VAL A 406 -14.98 -1.34 17.00
CA VAL A 406 -15.64 -0.24 17.74
C VAL A 406 -16.40 -0.77 18.96
N LEU A 407 -17.21 -1.83 18.81
CA LEU A 407 -18.02 -2.39 19.88
C LEU A 407 -17.20 -2.97 21.04
N LYS A 408 -15.96 -3.37 20.76
CA LYS A 408 -14.99 -3.83 21.76
C LYS A 408 -14.19 -2.68 22.41
N SER A 409 -14.46 -1.42 22.04
CA SER A 409 -13.78 -0.23 22.57
C SER A 409 -14.62 0.49 23.61
N ASP A 410 -13.99 1.05 24.64
CA ASP A 410 -14.68 2.03 25.50
C ASP A 410 -14.75 3.38 24.79
N LEU A 411 -15.91 3.68 24.20
CA LEU A 411 -16.11 4.93 23.48
C LEU A 411 -16.22 6.15 24.39
N ARG A 412 -16.35 6.00 25.72
CA ARG A 412 -16.30 7.11 26.67
C ARG A 412 -14.92 7.73 26.76
N VAL A 413 -13.88 6.92 26.51
CA VAL A 413 -12.48 7.35 26.42
C VAL A 413 -11.89 6.74 25.14
N PRO A 414 -12.33 7.24 23.97
CA PRO A 414 -11.99 6.60 22.71
C PRO A 414 -10.51 6.79 22.41
N ASP A 415 -9.79 5.69 22.22
CA ASP A 415 -8.43 5.74 21.70
C ASP A 415 -8.42 5.99 20.18
N LEU A 416 -7.23 6.23 19.63
CA LEU A 416 -7.06 6.52 18.20
C LEU A 416 -7.62 5.39 17.32
N LEU A 417 -7.42 4.13 17.73
CA LEU A 417 -7.91 2.96 16.99
C LEU A 417 -9.45 2.92 16.96
N ALA A 418 -10.12 3.17 18.08
CA ALA A 418 -11.58 3.22 18.14
C ALA A 418 -12.17 4.30 17.22
N MET A 419 -11.54 5.48 17.19
CA MET A 419 -11.96 6.57 16.30
C MET A 419 -11.74 6.23 14.83
N GLN A 420 -10.60 5.63 14.49
CA GLN A 420 -10.31 5.16 13.12
C GLN A 420 -11.27 4.06 12.68
N ALA A 421 -11.56 3.09 13.56
CA ALA A 421 -12.50 2.01 13.30
C ALA A 421 -13.91 2.56 13.06
N LEU A 422 -14.36 3.53 13.87
CA LEU A 422 -15.68 4.17 13.67
C LEU A 422 -15.76 4.91 12.34
N GLN A 423 -14.73 5.71 12.02
CA GLN A 423 -14.68 6.44 10.76
C GLN A 423 -14.70 5.50 9.55
N ARG A 424 -13.90 4.42 9.59
CA ARG A 424 -13.87 3.43 8.53
C ARG A 424 -15.18 2.66 8.43
N ALA A 425 -15.77 2.19 9.54
CA ALA A 425 -17.06 1.51 9.53
C ALA A 425 -18.14 2.33 8.81
N VAL A 426 -18.30 3.60 9.19
CA VAL A 426 -19.26 4.52 8.57
C VAL A 426 -18.96 4.73 7.08
N ALA A 427 -17.72 5.06 6.73
CA ALA A 427 -17.34 5.32 5.34
C ALA A 427 -17.54 4.08 4.45
N THR A 428 -17.28 2.88 4.98
CA THR A 428 -17.40 1.63 4.24
C THR A 428 -18.87 1.23 4.05
N LEU A 429 -19.73 1.43 5.07
CA LEU A 429 -21.19 1.27 4.94
C LEU A 429 -21.80 2.23 3.92
N GLU A 430 -21.38 3.49 3.93
CA GLU A 430 -21.84 4.48 2.94
C GLU A 430 -21.43 4.09 1.51
N ARG A 431 -20.19 3.62 1.33
CA ARG A 431 -19.67 3.11 0.05
C ARG A 431 -20.46 1.88 -0.45
N ALA A 432 -20.90 1.04 0.47
CA ALA A 432 -21.74 -0.12 0.19
C ALA A 432 -23.23 0.23 -0.05
N GLY A 433 -23.62 1.51 0.07
CA GLY A 433 -25.00 1.98 -0.17
C GLY A 433 -25.89 2.02 1.09
N PHE A 434 -25.38 1.66 2.26
CA PHE A 434 -26.12 1.57 3.52
C PHE A 434 -26.02 2.86 4.36
N LYS A 435 -26.39 4.02 3.77
CA LYS A 435 -26.29 5.32 4.46
C LYS A 435 -27.14 5.40 5.75
N GLY A 436 -28.31 4.78 5.75
CA GLY A 436 -29.19 4.74 6.92
C GLY A 436 -28.53 4.03 8.10
N ASP A 437 -27.95 2.86 7.84
CA ASP A 437 -27.26 2.04 8.85
C ASP A 437 -25.98 2.73 9.33
N ALA A 438 -25.24 3.38 8.43
CA ALA A 438 -24.07 4.17 8.79
C ALA A 438 -24.39 5.29 9.80
N ILE A 439 -25.49 6.03 9.56
CA ILE A 439 -25.97 7.08 10.47
C ILE A 439 -26.43 6.48 11.82
N GLN A 440 -27.19 5.38 11.79
CA GLN A 440 -27.66 4.72 13.01
C GLN A 440 -26.50 4.18 13.85
N PHE A 441 -25.53 3.52 13.21
CA PHE A 441 -24.34 3.00 13.86
C PHE A 441 -23.52 4.13 14.51
N TYR A 442 -23.28 5.23 13.79
CA TYR A 442 -22.57 6.39 14.32
C TYR A 442 -23.28 7.01 15.54
N ARG A 443 -24.61 7.17 15.47
CA ARG A 443 -25.41 7.68 16.60
C ARG A 443 -25.35 6.76 17.81
N SER A 444 -25.46 5.45 17.59
CA SER A 444 -25.35 4.44 18.66
C SER A 444 -23.99 4.52 19.34
N ALA A 445 -22.91 4.52 18.55
CA ALA A 445 -21.54 4.64 19.03
C ALA A 445 -21.31 5.94 19.83
N ILE A 446 -21.86 7.07 19.38
CA ILE A 446 -21.72 8.35 20.10
C ILE A 446 -22.56 8.41 21.37
N SER A 447 -23.75 7.82 21.37
CA SER A 447 -24.61 7.81 22.57
C SER A 447 -23.94 7.12 23.78
N GLN A 448 -23.02 6.18 23.52
CA GLN A 448 -22.21 5.54 24.56
C GLN A 448 -21.17 6.48 25.19
N LYS A 449 -20.81 7.61 24.52
CA LYS A 449 -19.89 8.64 25.04
C LYS A 449 -20.50 9.49 26.14
N GLU A 450 -21.82 9.64 26.16
CA GLU A 450 -22.46 10.47 27.17
C GLU A 450 -22.37 9.78 28.55
N PRO A 451 -21.81 10.45 29.59
CA PRO A 451 -21.83 9.88 30.92
C PRO A 451 -23.29 9.70 31.35
N VAL A 452 -23.63 8.53 31.90
CA VAL A 452 -24.94 8.28 32.48
C VAL A 452 -25.25 9.44 33.42
N LYS A 453 -26.23 10.28 33.06
CA LYS A 453 -26.69 11.37 33.93
C LYS A 453 -27.05 10.73 35.27
N LYS A 454 -26.25 10.98 36.31
CA LYS A 454 -26.53 10.48 37.67
C LYS A 454 -27.97 10.85 37.98
N ALA A 455 -28.81 9.84 38.22
CA ALA A 455 -30.19 10.08 38.61
C ALA A 455 -30.18 11.00 39.84
N PRO A 456 -31.00 12.06 39.86
CA PRO A 456 -31.06 12.96 40.99
C PRO A 456 -31.34 12.14 42.26
N PRO A 457 -30.65 12.41 43.38
CA PRO A 457 -30.80 11.62 44.61
C PRO A 457 -32.28 11.56 44.98
N SER A 458 -32.80 10.34 45.16
CA SER A 458 -34.18 10.13 45.57
C SER A 458 -34.41 10.88 46.88
N LYS A 459 -35.31 11.87 46.87
CA LYS A 459 -35.65 12.64 48.06
C LYS A 459 -36.03 11.66 49.19
N PRO A 460 -35.49 11.83 50.41
CA PRO A 460 -35.80 10.94 51.51
C PRO A 460 -37.30 10.97 51.77
N VAL A 461 -37.91 9.77 51.75
CA VAL A 461 -39.31 9.57 52.09
C VAL A 461 -39.50 10.03 53.54
N LYS A 462 -40.20 11.15 53.74
CA LYS A 462 -40.61 11.60 55.07
C LYS A 462 -41.55 10.54 55.66
N ARG A 463 -41.03 9.72 56.59
CA ARG A 463 -41.88 8.88 57.45
C ARG A 463 -42.74 9.82 58.31
N LYS A 464 -44.05 9.83 58.08
CA LYS A 464 -45.02 10.44 59.00
C LYS A 464 -45.07 9.55 60.26
N LYS A 465 -44.95 10.18 61.43
CA LYS A 465 -45.31 9.59 62.72
C LYS A 465 -46.82 9.57 62.88
#